data_AF-M9M1Q8-F1
#
_entry.id   AF-M9M1Q8-F1
#
_cell.length_a   1.000
_cell.length_b   1.000
_cell.length_c   1.000
_cell.angle_alpha   90.00
_cell.angle_beta   90.00
_cell.angle_gamma   90.00
#
_symmetry.space_group_name_H-M   'P 1'
#
loop_
_entity.id
_entity.type
_entity.pdbx_description
1 polymer ?
#
loop_
_entity_poly.entity_id
_entity_poly.type
_entity_poly.pdbx_seq_one_letter_code
_entity_poly.pdbx_strand_id
1 'polypeptide(L)'
;MQIIRELIGKYQATYLIDSDWDYAYTGAADHPILNNLDPLKIAKRLPVESLANIVKVLVLSATDIEMLAEKLTLLGVVVHKHGDENSLDISPENINKWIALQKIGVEEKQFVAFGNDANDISMFQKALYSVRIGDHKGLEEYTTESVSLDENYEKKIIEKLEEISLKFLEQV
;
A
#
# COMPACT_ATOMS: atom_id res chain seq x y z
N MET A 1 -2.36 2.20 19.48
CA MET A 1 -1.36 1.13 19.36
C MET A 1 -1.41 0.09 20.48
N GLN A 2 -1.60 0.48 21.74
CA GLN A 2 -1.60 -0.47 22.86
C GLN A 2 -2.52 -1.69 22.65
N ILE A 3 -3.80 -1.46 22.31
CA ILE A 3 -4.77 -2.55 22.07
C ILE A 3 -4.36 -3.47 20.91
N ILE A 4 -3.83 -2.91 19.82
CA ILE A 4 -3.34 -3.69 18.67
C ILE A 4 -2.19 -4.59 19.11
N ARG A 5 -1.25 -4.08 19.92
CA ARG A 5 -0.14 -4.89 20.47
C ARG A 5 -0.62 -6.00 21.41
N GLU A 6 -1.64 -5.73 22.24
CA GLU A 6 -2.26 -6.75 23.09
C GLU A 6 -2.91 -7.86 22.26
N LEU A 7 -3.60 -7.51 21.16
CA LEU A 7 -4.13 -8.48 20.21
C LEU A 7 -3.02 -9.28 19.53
N ILE A 8 -1.98 -8.61 19.01
CA ILE A 8 -0.80 -9.28 18.43
C ILE A 8 -0.22 -10.32 19.40
N GLY A 9 -0.02 -9.95 20.67
CA GLY A 9 0.47 -10.86 21.70
C GLY A 9 -0.48 -12.03 21.97
N LYS A 10 -1.78 -11.74 22.11
CA LYS A 10 -2.82 -12.76 22.39
C LYS A 10 -2.89 -13.84 21.31
N TYR A 11 -2.78 -13.46 20.04
CA TYR A 11 -2.85 -14.37 18.90
C TYR A 11 -1.46 -14.85 18.43
N GLN A 12 -0.41 -14.61 19.23
CA GLN A 12 0.98 -14.96 18.92
C GLN A 12 1.39 -14.54 17.50
N ALA A 13 0.93 -13.36 17.09
CA ALA A 13 1.08 -12.91 15.73
C ALA A 13 2.52 -12.47 15.46
N THR A 14 3.06 -12.89 14.32
CA THR A 14 4.30 -12.31 13.80
C THR A 14 3.97 -11.14 12.90
N TYR A 15 4.87 -10.15 12.85
CA TYR A 15 4.57 -8.89 12.22
C TYR A 15 5.79 -8.23 11.58
N LEU A 16 5.49 -7.33 10.65
CA LEU A 16 6.30 -6.21 10.23
C LEU A 16 5.54 -4.92 10.60
N ILE A 17 6.16 -4.03 11.36
CA ILE A 17 5.58 -2.74 11.74
C ILE A 17 6.51 -1.65 11.27
N ASP A 18 6.01 -0.78 10.40
CA ASP A 18 6.77 0.32 9.82
C ASP A 18 6.53 1.61 10.59
N SER A 19 7.62 2.32 10.86
CA SER A 19 7.64 3.72 11.32
C SER A 19 7.94 4.65 10.14
N ASP A 20 8.27 5.90 10.42
CA ASP A 20 8.71 6.89 9.43
C ASP A 20 9.97 6.44 8.66
N TRP A 21 10.83 5.62 9.31
CA TRP A 21 12.09 5.14 8.74
C TRP A 21 12.49 3.76 9.24
N ASP A 22 12.50 3.58 10.55
CA ASP A 22 12.85 2.31 11.19
C ASP A 22 11.66 1.34 11.22
N TYR A 23 11.92 0.07 11.53
CA TYR A 23 10.88 -0.95 11.51
C TYR A 23 11.06 -1.96 12.65
N ALA A 24 9.97 -2.65 13.01
CA ALA A 24 9.99 -3.78 13.93
C ALA A 24 9.53 -5.02 13.18
N TYR A 25 10.23 -6.13 13.37
CA TYR A 25 9.98 -7.36 12.64
C TYR A 25 10.10 -8.56 13.57
N THR A 26 9.19 -9.52 13.47
CA THR A 26 9.19 -10.76 14.27
C THR A 26 8.92 -12.02 13.43
N GLY A 27 8.75 -11.87 12.11
CA GLY A 27 8.60 -13.01 11.20
C GLY A 27 9.88 -13.84 11.04
N ALA A 28 9.80 -14.85 10.17
CA ALA A 28 10.92 -15.74 9.87
C ALA A 28 12.11 -14.97 9.26
N ALA A 29 13.33 -15.41 9.56
CA ALA A 29 14.55 -14.74 9.10
C ALA A 29 14.78 -14.87 7.58
N ASP A 30 14.16 -15.87 6.95
CA ASP A 30 14.19 -16.18 5.53
C ASP A 30 12.92 -15.71 4.79
N HIS A 31 12.06 -14.93 5.45
CA HIS A 31 10.84 -14.44 4.82
C HIS A 31 11.16 -13.52 3.63
N PRO A 32 10.56 -13.73 2.44
CA PRO A 32 10.88 -12.98 1.22
C PRO A 32 10.73 -11.46 1.33
N ILE A 33 9.83 -10.98 2.18
CA ILE A 33 9.61 -9.54 2.42
C ILE A 33 10.88 -8.78 2.82
N LEU A 34 11.81 -9.45 3.51
CA LEU A 34 13.06 -8.84 3.96
C LEU A 34 13.97 -8.44 2.79
N ASN A 35 13.80 -9.05 1.62
CA ASN A 35 14.56 -8.70 0.42
C ASN A 35 14.19 -7.32 -0.13
N ASN A 36 12.96 -6.86 0.15
CA ASN A 36 12.41 -5.61 -0.38
C ASN A 36 12.28 -4.52 0.69
N LEU A 37 12.35 -4.90 1.97
CA LEU A 37 12.08 -3.99 3.09
C LEU A 37 13.16 -2.91 3.28
N ASP A 38 14.42 -3.32 3.40
CA ASP A 38 15.56 -2.40 3.53
C ASP A 38 16.75 -2.92 2.71
N PRO A 39 16.67 -2.84 1.36
CA PRO A 39 17.72 -3.38 0.50
C PRO A 39 19.07 -2.69 0.70
N LEU A 40 19.05 -1.42 1.10
CA LEU A 40 20.25 -0.60 1.32
C LEU A 40 20.80 -0.72 2.74
N LYS A 41 20.07 -1.36 3.67
CA LYS A 41 20.46 -1.56 5.08
C LYS A 41 20.72 -0.26 5.81
N ILE A 42 19.88 0.75 5.56
CA ILE A 42 20.00 2.10 6.13
C ILE A 42 18.95 2.38 7.21
N ALA A 43 17.96 1.52 7.37
CA ALA A 43 17.01 1.55 8.48
C ALA A 43 17.50 0.66 9.62
N LYS A 44 16.94 0.85 10.81
CA LYS A 44 17.20 -0.01 11.97
C LYS A 44 15.98 -0.87 12.25
N ARG A 45 16.24 -2.15 12.48
CA ARG A 45 15.28 -3.04 13.12
C ARG A 45 15.27 -2.76 14.63
N LEU A 46 14.18 -2.18 15.13
CA LEU A 46 14.00 -1.81 16.53
C LEU A 46 12.92 -2.68 17.22
N PRO A 47 12.92 -2.77 18.56
CA PRO A 47 11.75 -3.24 19.29
C PRO A 47 10.55 -2.33 19.00
N VAL A 48 9.34 -2.90 18.93
CA VAL A 48 8.12 -2.14 18.61
C VAL A 48 7.86 -1.00 19.60
N GLU A 49 8.31 -1.14 20.85
CA GLU A 49 8.23 -0.13 21.91
C GLU A 49 9.10 1.10 21.62
N SER A 50 10.12 0.96 20.77
CA SER A 50 11.07 2.00 20.41
C SER A 50 10.72 2.71 19.10
N LEU A 51 9.71 2.21 18.37
CA LEU A 51 9.23 2.88 17.16
C LEU A 51 8.37 4.11 17.55
N ALA A 52 8.69 5.25 16.96
CA ALA A 52 7.79 6.40 16.92
C ALA A 52 6.80 6.25 15.74
N ASN A 53 5.71 7.02 15.69
CA ASN A 53 4.87 7.22 14.50
C ASN A 53 4.64 5.96 13.64
N ILE A 54 3.87 4.99 14.14
CA ILE A 54 3.58 3.78 13.36
C ILE A 54 2.68 4.13 12.17
N VAL A 55 3.16 3.79 10.98
CA VAL A 55 2.49 4.09 9.71
C VAL A 55 1.70 2.89 9.21
N LYS A 56 2.27 1.69 9.30
CA LYS A 56 1.68 0.45 8.81
C LYS A 56 1.98 -0.70 9.75
N VAL A 57 1.02 -1.61 9.90
CA VAL A 57 1.23 -2.90 10.57
C VAL A 57 0.83 -4.02 9.61
N LEU A 58 1.78 -4.87 9.26
CA LEU A 58 1.54 -6.10 8.51
C LEU A 58 1.67 -7.28 9.48
N VAL A 59 0.59 -8.02 9.68
CA VAL A 59 0.58 -9.30 10.37
C VAL A 59 0.92 -10.39 9.36
N LEU A 60 2.02 -11.10 9.61
CA LEU A 60 2.56 -12.14 8.71
C LEU A 60 2.02 -13.53 9.05
N SER A 61 1.68 -13.76 10.32
CA SER A 61 1.03 -14.99 10.78
C SER A 61 0.36 -14.76 12.12
N ALA A 62 -0.59 -15.61 12.50
CA ALA A 62 -1.22 -15.65 13.81
C ALA A 62 -1.78 -17.05 14.08
N THR A 63 -2.00 -17.41 15.35
CA THR A 63 -2.63 -18.70 15.70
C THR A 63 -4.09 -18.78 15.27
N ASP A 64 -4.77 -17.64 15.18
CA ASP A 64 -6.14 -17.51 14.65
C ASP A 64 -6.28 -16.14 14.00
N ILE A 65 -5.96 -16.09 12.70
CA ILE A 65 -5.89 -14.84 11.94
C ILE A 65 -7.27 -14.26 11.64
N GLU A 66 -8.30 -15.11 11.48
CA GLU A 66 -9.66 -14.65 11.22
C GLU A 66 -10.20 -13.91 12.44
N MET A 67 -10.09 -14.52 13.62
CA MET A 67 -10.52 -13.90 14.86
C MET A 67 -9.71 -12.64 15.17
N LEU A 68 -8.40 -12.63 14.86
CA LEU A 68 -7.59 -11.43 14.96
C LEU A 68 -8.12 -10.31 14.06
N ALA A 69 -8.41 -10.60 12.79
CA ALA A 69 -8.96 -9.65 11.83
C ALA A 69 -10.32 -9.08 12.28
N GLU A 70 -11.21 -9.94 12.78
CA GLU A 70 -12.50 -9.52 13.33
C GLU A 70 -12.32 -8.54 14.50
N LYS A 71 -11.41 -8.84 15.44
CA LYS A 71 -11.16 -7.96 16.59
C LYS A 71 -10.52 -6.64 16.19
N LEU A 72 -9.59 -6.66 15.22
CA LEU A 72 -8.95 -5.47 14.71
C LEU A 72 -9.95 -4.54 14.01
N THR A 73 -10.88 -5.09 13.22
CA THR A 73 -11.90 -4.31 12.51
C THR A 73 -12.80 -3.50 13.46
N LEU A 74 -12.95 -3.92 14.72
CA LEU A 74 -13.71 -3.19 15.74
C LEU A 74 -12.98 -1.96 16.31
N LEU A 75 -11.69 -1.75 15.97
CA LEU A 75 -10.86 -0.68 16.53
C LEU A 75 -10.85 0.60 15.71
N GLY A 76 -11.67 0.71 14.66
CA GLY A 76 -11.67 1.85 13.76
C GLY A 76 -10.37 1.96 12.95
N VAL A 77 -9.89 0.80 12.46
CA VAL A 77 -8.75 0.69 11.55
C VAL A 77 -9.20 -0.04 10.29
N VAL A 78 -8.50 0.20 9.20
CA VAL A 78 -8.73 -0.56 7.96
C VAL A 78 -7.91 -1.83 8.04
N VAL A 79 -8.57 -2.99 7.88
CA VAL A 79 -7.93 -4.30 7.85
C VAL A 79 -8.12 -4.89 6.46
N HIS A 80 -7.03 -5.11 5.74
CA HIS A 80 -7.00 -5.78 4.45
C HIS A 80 -6.38 -7.16 4.61
N LYS A 81 -7.10 -8.20 4.15
CA LYS A 81 -6.59 -9.56 4.15
C LYS A 81 -6.04 -9.90 2.76
N HIS A 82 -4.78 -10.29 2.69
CA HIS A 82 -4.20 -10.82 1.45
C HIS A 82 -4.52 -12.31 1.36
N GLY A 83 -5.45 -12.65 0.45
CA GLY A 83 -6.05 -13.98 0.35
C GLY A 83 -5.07 -15.12 0.07
N ASP A 84 -3.96 -14.82 -0.63
CA ASP A 84 -3.00 -15.84 -1.04
C ASP A 84 -1.89 -16.09 -0.01
N GLU A 85 -1.64 -15.14 0.90
CA GLU A 85 -0.51 -15.18 1.85
C GLU A 85 -0.93 -15.35 3.30
N ASN A 86 -2.23 -15.40 3.59
CA ASN A 86 -2.78 -15.47 4.94
C ASN A 86 -2.15 -14.42 5.87
N SER A 87 -2.09 -13.18 5.39
CA SER A 87 -1.53 -12.01 6.08
C SER A 87 -2.57 -10.90 6.19
N LEU A 88 -2.41 -10.02 7.19
CA LEU A 88 -3.29 -8.86 7.41
C LEU A 88 -2.50 -7.57 7.33
N ASP A 89 -2.91 -6.68 6.45
CA ASP A 89 -2.48 -5.29 6.43
C ASP A 89 -3.44 -4.45 7.29
N ILE A 90 -2.87 -3.65 8.18
CA ILE A 90 -3.59 -2.75 9.07
C ILE A 90 -3.07 -1.34 8.84
N SER A 91 -3.99 -0.43 8.51
CA SER A 91 -3.71 1.00 8.35
C SER A 91 -4.74 1.84 9.11
N PRO A 92 -4.41 3.09 9.46
CA PRO A 92 -5.38 4.01 10.03
C PRO A 92 -6.54 4.29 9.06
N GLU A 93 -7.72 4.54 9.61
CA GLU A 93 -8.86 5.02 8.81
C GLU A 93 -8.53 6.32 8.08
N ASN A 94 -9.15 6.51 6.91
CA ASN A 94 -9.04 7.71 6.09
C ASN A 94 -7.60 8.02 5.63
N ILE A 95 -6.73 7.01 5.51
CA ILE A 95 -5.44 7.13 4.82
C ILE A 95 -5.54 6.41 3.48
N ASN A 96 -5.61 7.18 2.39
CA ASN A 96 -5.52 6.66 1.03
C ASN A 96 -4.77 7.65 0.12
N LYS A 97 -4.36 7.19 -1.06
CA LYS A 97 -3.59 7.99 -2.04
C LYS A 97 -4.33 9.28 -2.41
N TRP A 98 -5.65 9.26 -2.55
CA TRP A 98 -6.43 10.45 -2.84
C TRP A 98 -6.34 11.51 -1.73
N ILE A 99 -6.54 11.14 -0.45
CA ILE A 99 -6.43 12.05 0.69
C ILE A 99 -5.00 12.62 0.81
N ALA A 100 -3.98 11.83 0.46
CA ALA A 100 -2.60 12.33 0.42
C ALA A 100 -2.40 13.42 -0.65
N LEU A 101 -2.92 13.21 -1.87
CA LEU A 101 -2.93 14.21 -2.95
C LEU A 101 -3.72 15.48 -2.53
N GLN A 102 -4.84 15.27 -1.84
CA GLN A 102 -5.57 16.21 -0.97
C GLN A 102 -4.68 17.27 -0.33
N LYS A 103 -3.77 16.77 0.50
CA LYS A 103 -2.94 17.58 1.40
C LYS A 103 -1.87 18.40 0.68
N ILE A 104 -1.52 18.05 -0.55
CA ILE A 104 -0.52 18.77 -1.35
C ILE A 104 -1.17 19.69 -2.41
N GLY A 105 -2.50 19.85 -2.37
CA GLY A 105 -3.22 20.80 -3.22
C GLY A 105 -3.59 20.26 -4.60
N VAL A 106 -3.58 18.95 -4.81
CA VAL A 106 -4.09 18.35 -6.05
C VAL A 106 -5.61 18.34 -6.02
N GLU A 107 -6.24 18.93 -7.03
CA GLU A 107 -7.69 18.99 -7.15
C GLU A 107 -8.25 17.82 -7.95
N GLU A 108 -9.53 17.51 -7.73
CA GLU A 108 -10.24 16.49 -8.50
C GLU A 108 -10.21 16.83 -9.98
N LYS A 109 -9.98 15.83 -10.83
CA LYS A 109 -9.97 15.97 -12.29
C LYS A 109 -8.94 16.96 -12.82
N GLN A 110 -7.85 17.21 -12.08
CA GLN A 110 -6.72 18.04 -12.51
C GLN A 110 -5.37 17.31 -12.54
N PHE A 111 -5.40 15.97 -12.51
CA PHE A 111 -4.19 15.17 -12.50
C PHE A 111 -4.35 13.88 -13.30
N VAL A 112 -3.21 13.36 -13.75
CA VAL A 112 -3.08 12.04 -14.36
C VAL A 112 -2.59 11.07 -13.29
N ALA A 113 -3.19 9.88 -13.23
CA ALA A 113 -2.80 8.81 -12.31
C ALA A 113 -2.25 7.61 -13.08
N PHE A 114 -1.13 7.05 -12.61
CA PHE A 114 -0.66 5.72 -13.00
C PHE A 114 -0.74 4.82 -11.76
N GLY A 115 -1.23 3.60 -11.92
CA GLY A 115 -1.46 2.70 -10.80
C GLY A 115 -1.64 1.25 -11.23
N ASN A 116 -1.39 0.33 -10.31
CA ASN A 116 -1.32 -1.10 -10.56
C ASN A 116 -1.98 -1.94 -9.47
N ASP A 117 -2.47 -1.31 -8.40
CA ASP A 117 -2.90 -2.00 -7.19
C ASP A 117 -4.24 -1.44 -6.64
N ALA A 118 -4.87 -2.15 -5.72
CA ALA A 118 -6.14 -1.77 -5.11
C ALA A 118 -6.06 -0.43 -4.37
N ASN A 119 -4.90 -0.08 -3.80
CA ASN A 119 -4.72 1.20 -3.10
C ASN A 119 -4.73 2.42 -4.06
N ASP A 120 -4.65 2.22 -5.38
CA ASP A 120 -4.78 3.26 -6.41
C ASP A 120 -6.23 3.61 -6.74
N ILE A 121 -7.21 2.77 -6.37
CA ILE A 121 -8.63 2.92 -6.77
C ILE A 121 -9.17 4.31 -6.40
N SER A 122 -8.97 4.73 -5.15
CA SER A 122 -9.44 6.04 -4.67
C SER A 122 -8.85 7.21 -5.45
N MET A 123 -7.59 7.12 -5.85
CA MET A 123 -6.90 8.11 -6.68
C MET A 123 -7.44 8.08 -8.12
N PHE A 124 -7.63 6.89 -8.70
CA PHE A 124 -8.16 6.71 -10.05
C PHE A 124 -9.57 7.30 -10.21
N GLN A 125 -10.45 7.09 -9.25
CA GLN A 125 -11.80 7.67 -9.24
C GLN A 125 -11.79 9.20 -9.38
N LYS A 126 -10.73 9.85 -8.88
CA LYS A 126 -10.59 11.30 -8.80
C LYS A 126 -9.68 11.90 -9.87
N ALA A 127 -8.96 11.06 -10.61
CA ALA A 127 -8.08 11.49 -11.70
C ALA A 127 -8.88 12.03 -12.90
N LEU A 128 -8.28 12.97 -13.62
CA LEU A 128 -8.75 13.38 -14.95
C LEU A 128 -8.59 12.23 -15.94
N TYR A 129 -7.45 11.55 -15.82
CA TYR A 129 -7.01 10.51 -16.71
C TYR A 129 -6.20 9.48 -15.92
N SER A 130 -6.42 8.21 -16.19
CA SER A 130 -5.88 7.10 -15.40
C SER A 130 -5.31 6.01 -16.30
N VAL A 131 -4.07 5.61 -16.00
CA VAL A 131 -3.36 4.55 -16.70
C VAL A 131 -3.17 3.36 -15.78
N ARG A 132 -3.85 2.25 -16.07
CA ARG A 132 -3.65 1.00 -15.35
C ARG A 132 -2.41 0.28 -15.87
N ILE A 133 -1.48 -0.03 -14.98
CA ILE A 133 -0.34 -0.89 -15.29
C ILE A 133 -0.69 -2.31 -14.88
N GLY A 134 -0.65 -3.24 -15.81
CA GLY A 134 -1.11 -4.62 -15.62
C GLY A 134 -2.63 -4.77 -15.69
N ASP A 135 -3.14 -5.77 -14.99
CA ASP A 135 -4.51 -6.30 -15.15
C ASP A 135 -5.30 -6.31 -13.84
N HIS A 136 -4.92 -5.49 -12.85
CA HIS A 136 -5.63 -5.39 -11.59
C HIS A 136 -7.11 -5.01 -11.81
N LYS A 137 -8.00 -5.99 -11.64
CA LYS A 137 -9.43 -5.88 -11.98
C LYS A 137 -10.14 -4.73 -11.25
N GLY A 138 -9.76 -4.47 -10.00
CA GLY A 138 -10.36 -3.39 -9.22
C GLY A 138 -10.14 -1.98 -9.80
N LEU A 139 -9.17 -1.82 -10.71
CA LEU A 139 -8.92 -0.55 -11.39
C LEU A 139 -9.69 -0.41 -12.71
N GLU A 140 -10.22 -1.50 -13.27
CA GLU A 140 -10.77 -1.56 -14.62
C GLU A 140 -11.87 -0.52 -14.86
N GLU A 141 -12.83 -0.40 -13.94
CA GLU A 141 -13.94 0.56 -14.02
C GLU A 141 -13.47 2.01 -14.10
N TYR A 142 -12.31 2.32 -13.53
CA TYR A 142 -11.77 3.67 -13.43
C TYR A 142 -10.59 3.90 -14.36
N THR A 143 -10.32 2.97 -15.29
CA THR A 143 -9.16 3.02 -16.18
C THR A 143 -9.52 3.74 -17.47
N THR A 144 -8.69 4.70 -17.90
CA THR A 144 -8.82 5.32 -19.22
C THR A 144 -8.04 4.53 -20.27
N GLU A 145 -6.78 4.19 -19.97
CA GLU A 145 -5.93 3.35 -20.81
C GLU A 145 -5.09 2.40 -19.95
N SER A 146 -4.51 1.36 -20.55
CA SER A 146 -3.69 0.40 -19.82
C SER A 146 -2.37 0.10 -20.50
N VAL A 147 -1.34 -0.17 -19.69
CA VAL A 147 -0.04 -0.71 -20.13
C VAL A 147 0.07 -2.15 -19.64
N SER A 148 0.27 -3.10 -20.55
CA SER A 148 0.47 -4.52 -20.21
C SER A 148 1.83 -4.76 -19.55
N LEU A 149 1.89 -5.73 -18.62
CA LEU A 149 3.13 -6.22 -18.01
C LEU A 149 3.75 -7.33 -18.87
N ASP A 150 4.12 -6.99 -20.10
CA ASP A 150 4.82 -7.88 -21.04
C ASP A 150 6.29 -7.46 -21.21
N GLU A 151 6.97 -8.03 -22.20
CA GLU A 151 8.36 -7.64 -22.51
C GLU A 151 8.48 -6.14 -22.78
N ASN A 152 9.40 -5.49 -22.07
CA ASN A 152 9.67 -4.05 -22.14
C ASN A 152 8.56 -3.16 -21.55
N TYR A 153 7.73 -3.65 -20.62
CA TYR A 153 6.70 -2.84 -19.96
C TYR A 153 7.23 -1.53 -19.36
N GLU A 154 8.45 -1.52 -18.80
CA GLU A 154 9.09 -0.30 -18.29
C GLU A 154 9.23 0.78 -19.38
N LYS A 155 9.67 0.37 -20.58
CA LYS A 155 9.77 1.27 -21.73
C LYS A 155 8.39 1.78 -22.16
N LYS A 156 7.38 0.91 -22.15
CA LYS A 156 5.99 1.28 -22.48
C LYS A 156 5.41 2.28 -21.49
N ILE A 157 5.74 2.16 -20.20
CA ILE A 157 5.35 3.13 -19.17
C ILE A 157 5.98 4.50 -19.49
N ILE A 158 7.27 4.54 -19.85
CA ILE A 158 7.96 5.78 -20.24
C ILE A 158 7.31 6.39 -21.48
N GLU A 159 7.10 5.61 -22.54
CA GLU A 159 6.46 6.07 -23.78
C GLU A 159 5.04 6.61 -23.50
N LYS A 160 4.28 5.96 -22.62
CA LYS A 160 2.93 6.42 -22.22
C LYS A 160 2.99 7.72 -21.41
N LEU A 161 4.00 7.90 -20.54
CA LEU A 161 4.21 9.16 -19.83
C LEU A 161 4.51 10.31 -20.80
N GLU A 162 5.37 10.08 -21.80
CA GLU A 162 5.70 11.07 -22.84
C GLU A 162 4.47 11.43 -23.69
N GLU A 163 3.72 10.42 -24.16
CA GLU A 163 2.50 10.60 -24.93
C GLU A 163 1.46 11.44 -24.16
N ILE A 164 1.22 11.09 -22.90
CA ILE A 164 0.25 11.80 -22.06
C ILE A 164 0.72 13.21 -21.75
N SER A 165 2.02 13.41 -21.49
CA SER A 165 2.59 14.73 -21.26
C SER A 165 2.31 15.65 -22.46
N LEU A 166 2.57 15.18 -23.68
CA LEU A 166 2.27 15.94 -24.90
C LEU A 166 0.78 16.24 -25.05
N LYS A 167 -0.09 15.25 -24.79
CA LYS A 167 -1.55 15.37 -24.89
C LYS A 167 -2.13 16.47 -23.99
N PHE A 168 -1.56 16.67 -22.80
CA PHE A 168 -2.04 17.66 -21.84
C PHE A 168 -1.21 18.95 -21.80
N LEU A 169 -0.03 18.99 -22.42
CA LEU A 169 0.72 20.23 -22.66
C LEU A 169 0.03 21.17 -23.66
N GLU A 170 -0.77 20.65 -24.60
CA GLU A 170 -1.51 21.45 -25.57
C GLU A 170 -2.80 22.10 -24.99
N GLN A 171 -3.08 21.92 -23.69
CA GLN A 171 -4.30 22.41 -23.04
C GLN A 171 -4.05 23.56 -22.05
N VAL A 172 -2.82 24.10 -21.99
CA VAL A 172 -2.42 25.25 -21.15
C VAL A 172 -2.06 26.46 -21.99
#